data_AF-A0A9J7IEM0-F1
#
_entry.id   AF-A0A9J7IEM0-F1
#
_cell.length_a   1.000
_cell.length_b   1.000
_cell.length_c   1.000
_cell.angle_alpha   90.00
_cell.angle_beta   90.00
_cell.angle_gamma   90.00
#
_symmetry.space_group_name_H-M   'P 1'
#
loop_
_entity.id
_entity.type
_entity.pdbx_description
1 polymer ?
#
loop_
_entity_poly.entity_id
_entity_poly.type
_entity_poly.pdbx_seq_one_letter_code
_entity_poly.pdbx_strand_id
1 'polypeptide(L)'
;MKLYNRNFAVGERIEYMGWVNEGVINNNISWQSYKPRFLILKGTEVMLFETPPLNVAGLTKALVVYKVYQTMFRVVKESETVDSRQHCFLLQSAGHEPRYLSVETRQELLRIENSWNAAIVTSVIKLGRKTFAVSHHGKSGGLTLDWQTGFALAEGADSAIVWQYKFSQLRGSSDDGKSKLKLHFQDHETRAIETKESLL
;
A
#
# COMPACT_ATOMS: atom_id res chain seq x y z
N MET A 1 4.28 5.25 23.05
CA MET A 1 3.61 4.05 22.47
C MET A 1 2.90 3.17 23.52
N LYS A 2 3.58 2.58 24.53
CA LYS A 2 2.96 1.67 25.52
C LYS A 2 1.71 2.23 26.23
N LEU A 3 1.69 3.53 26.56
CA LEU A 3 0.53 4.17 27.20
C LEU A 3 -0.70 4.25 26.27
N TYR A 4 -0.49 4.61 25.00
CA TYR A 4 -1.56 4.65 23.98
C TYR A 4 -2.14 3.26 23.73
N ASN A 5 -1.27 2.25 23.61
CA ASN A 5 -1.66 0.87 23.30
C ASN A 5 -2.48 0.19 24.39
N ARG A 6 -2.57 0.76 25.61
CA ARG A 6 -3.53 0.29 26.63
C ARG A 6 -4.98 0.51 26.22
N ASN A 7 -5.23 1.49 25.35
CA ASN A 7 -6.56 1.84 24.86
C ASN A 7 -6.94 1.09 23.57
N PHE A 8 -6.06 0.22 23.05
CA PHE A 8 -6.27 -0.46 21.75
C PHE A 8 -6.21 -1.98 21.88
N ALA A 9 -7.14 -2.65 21.21
CA ALA A 9 -7.07 -4.09 20.96
C ALA A 9 -5.77 -4.42 20.19
N VAL A 10 -5.27 -5.65 20.33
CA VAL A 10 -3.94 -6.06 19.79
C VAL A 10 -3.76 -5.67 18.32
N GLY A 11 -4.74 -5.94 17.46
CA GLY A 11 -4.66 -5.60 16.02
C GLY A 11 -4.92 -4.13 15.67
N GLU A 12 -5.15 -3.26 16.66
CA GLU A 12 -5.41 -1.82 16.50
C GLU A 12 -4.34 -0.95 17.17
N ARG A 13 -3.27 -1.59 17.66
CA ARG A 13 -2.17 -0.92 18.36
C ARG A 13 -1.32 -0.09 17.41
N ILE A 14 -0.64 0.89 18.00
CA ILE A 14 0.42 1.64 17.34
C ILE A 14 1.67 0.77 17.37
N GLU A 15 2.17 0.42 16.19
CA GLU A 15 3.37 -0.39 15.97
C GLU A 15 4.60 0.51 15.75
N TYR A 16 4.40 1.68 15.16
CA TYR A 16 5.45 2.69 14.97
C TYR A 16 4.91 4.10 15.19
N MET A 17 5.73 4.96 15.80
CA MET A 17 5.54 6.40 15.80
C MET A 17 6.91 7.09 15.81
N GLY A 18 7.09 8.12 14.98
CA GLY A 18 8.36 8.84 14.91
C GLY A 18 8.35 9.97 13.89
N TRP A 19 9.34 10.85 13.98
CA TRP A 19 9.56 11.90 13.00
C TRP A 19 10.11 11.33 11.69
N VAL A 20 9.66 11.90 10.59
CA VAL A 20 10.14 11.65 9.23
C VAL A 20 10.26 13.00 8.51
N ASN A 21 11.04 13.06 7.44
CA ASN A 21 11.22 14.25 6.63
C ASN A 21 10.57 14.05 5.26
N GLU A 22 9.51 14.80 4.96
CA GLU A 22 8.81 14.77 3.69
C GLU A 22 9.46 15.72 2.69
N GLY A 23 9.89 15.19 1.55
CA GLY A 23 10.46 15.96 0.45
C GLY A 23 9.39 16.68 -0.35
N VAL A 24 9.57 17.98 -0.54
CA VAL A 24 8.83 18.80 -1.51
C VAL A 24 9.61 18.72 -2.82
N ILE A 25 9.32 17.69 -3.61
CA ILE A 25 10.08 17.41 -4.84
C ILE A 25 9.80 18.50 -5.88
N ASN A 26 10.87 19.17 -6.31
CA ASN A 26 10.90 20.09 -7.43
C ASN A 26 11.98 19.64 -8.42
N ASN A 27 11.55 19.19 -9.59
CA ASN A 27 12.45 18.68 -10.63
C ASN A 27 13.30 19.76 -11.31
N ASN A 28 13.03 21.05 -11.05
CA ASN A 28 13.73 22.16 -11.67
C ASN A 28 14.96 22.63 -10.87
N ILE A 29 15.20 22.08 -9.67
CA ILE A 29 16.31 22.48 -8.80
C ILE A 29 17.06 21.24 -8.27
N SER A 30 18.36 21.40 -8.02
CA SER A 30 19.23 20.32 -7.57
C SER A 30 19.18 20.02 -6.07
N TRP A 31 18.47 20.85 -5.29
CA TRP A 31 18.26 20.64 -3.86
C TRP A 31 16.76 20.57 -3.56
N GLN A 32 16.36 19.60 -2.73
CA GLN A 32 14.97 19.45 -2.32
C GLN A 32 14.73 20.11 -0.95
N SER A 33 13.57 20.74 -0.81
CA SER A 33 13.12 21.23 0.50
C SER A 33 12.45 20.09 1.26
N TYR A 34 12.73 19.96 2.55
CA TYR A 34 12.09 18.94 3.40
C TYR A 34 11.30 19.57 4.52
N LYS A 35 10.15 18.95 4.84
CA LYS A 35 9.30 19.34 5.96
C LYS A 35 9.20 18.18 6.95
N PRO A 36 9.41 18.42 8.26
CA PRO A 36 9.20 17.38 9.25
C PRO A 36 7.72 17.00 9.31
N ARG A 37 7.45 15.70 9.40
CA ARG A 37 6.13 15.10 9.62
C ARG A 37 6.24 14.06 10.72
N PHE A 38 5.20 13.92 11.52
CA PHE A 38 5.12 12.83 12.48
C PHE A 38 4.35 11.67 11.84
N LEU A 39 4.99 10.51 11.71
CA LEU A 39 4.41 9.30 11.11
C LEU A 39 3.96 8.36 12.22
N ILE A 40 2.75 7.80 12.07
CA ILE A 40 2.22 6.75 12.93
C ILE A 40 1.75 5.58 12.07
N LEU A 41 2.16 4.36 12.42
CA LEU A 41 1.54 3.12 11.94
C LEU A 41 0.68 2.55 13.06
N LYS A 42 -0.65 2.52 12.86
CA LYS A 42 -1.63 2.03 13.82
C LYS A 42 -2.55 1.01 13.15
N GLY A 43 -2.57 -0.22 13.66
CA GLY A 43 -3.38 -1.30 13.10
C GLY A 43 -3.11 -1.49 11.61
N THR A 44 -4.09 -1.16 10.77
CA THR A 44 -4.01 -1.28 9.30
C THR A 44 -3.83 0.06 8.59
N GLU A 45 -3.42 1.10 9.31
CA GLU A 45 -3.37 2.48 8.84
C GLU A 45 -2.00 3.11 9.04
N VAL A 46 -1.59 3.91 8.05
CA VAL A 46 -0.47 4.84 8.18
C VAL A 46 -1.01 6.27 8.19
N MET A 47 -0.53 7.07 9.12
CA MET A 47 -0.99 8.43 9.36
C MET A 47 0.21 9.39 9.37
N LEU A 48 0.02 10.57 8.78
CA LEU A 48 0.99 11.66 8.86
C LEU A 48 0.37 12.87 9.56
N PHE A 49 1.15 13.55 10.40
CA PHE A 49 0.74 14.74 11.14
C PHE A 49 1.77 15.85 10.99
N GLU A 50 1.34 17.10 11.16
CA GLU A 50 2.28 18.23 11.31
C GLU A 50 3.00 18.18 12.66
N THR A 51 2.27 17.82 13.71
CA THR A 51 2.78 17.71 15.08
C THR A 51 2.33 16.40 15.72
N PRO A 52 3.09 15.85 16.68
CA PRO A 52 2.73 14.59 17.33
C PRO A 52 1.38 14.72 18.07
N PRO A 53 0.46 13.75 17.95
CA PRO A 53 -0.81 13.80 18.64
C PRO A 53 -0.62 13.63 20.15
N LEU A 54 -1.18 14.55 20.95
CA LEU A 54 -1.00 14.58 22.41
C LEU A 54 -1.70 13.43 23.15
N ASN A 55 -2.73 12.85 22.54
CA ASN A 55 -3.53 11.76 23.10
C ASN A 55 -4.26 10.99 21.99
N VAL A 56 -5.02 9.95 22.34
CA VAL A 56 -5.75 9.10 21.39
C VAL A 56 -6.75 9.91 20.55
N ALA A 57 -7.44 10.89 21.15
CA ALA A 57 -8.36 11.75 20.41
C ALA A 57 -7.64 12.62 19.36
N GLY A 58 -6.36 12.92 19.58
CA GLY A 58 -5.51 13.63 18.61
C GLY A 58 -5.25 12.85 17.32
N LEU A 59 -5.44 11.54 17.29
CA LEU A 59 -5.22 10.73 16.08
C LEU A 59 -6.18 11.12 14.94
N THR A 60 -7.37 11.66 15.25
CA THR A 60 -8.32 12.12 14.24
C THR A 60 -7.87 13.37 13.50
N LYS A 61 -6.83 14.06 14.00
CA LYS A 61 -6.25 15.27 13.40
C LYS A 61 -5.12 14.97 12.40
N ALA A 62 -5.02 13.72 11.94
CA ALA A 62 -4.04 13.35 10.92
C ALA A 62 -4.28 14.17 9.63
N LEU A 63 -3.19 14.64 9.01
CA LEU A 63 -3.25 15.31 7.71
C LEU A 63 -3.72 14.33 6.63
N VAL A 64 -3.19 13.12 6.69
CA VAL A 64 -3.58 12.02 5.82
C VAL A 64 -3.63 10.73 6.61
N VAL A 65 -4.58 9.87 6.23
CA VAL A 65 -4.73 8.52 6.73
C VAL A 65 -4.84 7.62 5.51
N TYR A 66 -3.88 6.72 5.33
CA TYR A 66 -3.93 5.72 4.27
C TYR A 66 -4.15 4.33 4.85
N LYS A 67 -4.93 3.52 4.14
CA LYS A 67 -5.05 2.10 4.40
C LYS A 67 -3.79 1.41 3.88
N VAL A 68 -3.07 0.74 4.76
CA VAL A 68 -1.78 0.09 4.44
C VAL A 68 -1.92 -0.88 3.26
N TYR A 69 -3.00 -1.66 3.20
CA TYR A 69 -3.26 -2.59 2.09
C TYR A 69 -3.61 -1.93 0.73
N GLN A 70 -3.82 -0.61 0.70
CA GLN A 70 -4.08 0.17 -0.54
C GLN A 70 -2.94 1.14 -0.86
N THR A 71 -1.83 1.05 -0.13
CA THR A 71 -0.69 1.95 -0.26
C THR A 71 0.56 1.13 -0.53
N MET A 72 1.35 1.55 -1.51
CA MET A 72 2.68 1.01 -1.73
C MET A 72 3.66 1.70 -0.77
N PHE A 73 4.41 0.90 -0.03
CA PHE A 73 5.63 1.32 0.66
C PHE A 73 6.84 0.80 -0.12
N ARG A 74 7.77 1.68 -0.45
CA ARG A 74 8.97 1.31 -1.21
C ARG A 74 10.19 2.01 -0.65
N VAL A 75 11.18 1.25 -0.20
CA VAL A 75 12.51 1.80 0.10
C VAL A 75 13.14 2.28 -1.21
N VAL A 76 13.58 3.53 -1.23
CA VAL A 76 14.20 4.16 -2.40
C VAL A 76 15.66 3.72 -2.46
N LYS A 77 16.10 3.27 -3.64
CA LYS A 77 17.51 2.93 -3.87
C LYS A 77 18.35 4.20 -3.91
N GLU A 78 19.61 4.11 -3.53
CA GLU A 78 20.54 5.24 -3.58
C GLU A 78 20.66 5.85 -4.99
N SER A 79 20.60 5.03 -6.05
CA SER A 79 20.59 5.50 -7.44
C SER A 79 19.32 6.26 -7.86
N GLU A 80 18.28 6.23 -7.03
CA GLU A 80 16.97 6.86 -7.26
C GLU A 80 16.70 8.02 -6.28
N THR A 81 17.66 8.37 -5.41
CA THR A 81 17.50 9.52 -4.52
C THR A 81 17.52 10.81 -5.33
N VAL A 82 16.67 11.75 -4.92
CA VAL A 82 16.52 13.06 -5.59
C VAL A 82 17.57 14.07 -5.12
N ASP A 83 18.37 13.70 -4.10
CA ASP A 83 19.50 14.43 -3.54
C ASP A 83 20.42 13.46 -2.76
N SER A 84 21.29 13.98 -1.91
CA SER A 84 22.25 13.21 -1.10
C SER A 84 21.64 12.55 0.15
N ARG A 85 20.33 12.70 0.41
CA ARG A 85 19.70 12.08 1.57
C ARG A 85 19.64 10.57 1.41
N GLN A 86 19.89 9.92 2.54
CA GLN A 86 19.86 8.49 2.69
C GLN A 86 18.58 8.06 3.40
N HIS A 87 18.34 6.74 3.41
CA HIS A 87 17.22 6.13 4.13
C HIS A 87 15.85 6.64 3.67
N CYS A 88 15.73 6.88 2.37
CA CYS A 88 14.52 7.38 1.75
C CYS A 88 13.54 6.24 1.45
N PHE A 89 12.25 6.55 1.53
CA PHE A 89 11.16 5.66 1.18
C PHE A 89 9.99 6.44 0.58
N LEU A 90 9.13 5.74 -0.17
CA LEU A 90 7.95 6.30 -0.82
C LEU A 90 6.69 5.68 -0.23
N LEU A 91 5.68 6.53 -0.02
CA LEU A 91 4.29 6.12 0.17
C LEU A 91 3.48 6.55 -1.03
N GLN A 92 2.87 5.59 -1.73
CA GLN A 92 2.01 5.85 -2.88
C GLN A 92 0.66 5.20 -2.66
N SER A 93 -0.38 6.03 -2.50
CA SER A 93 -1.76 5.60 -2.34
C SER A 93 -2.58 6.08 -3.54
N ALA A 94 -3.56 5.27 -3.98
CA ALA A 94 -4.43 5.65 -5.09
C ALA A 94 -5.14 6.99 -4.82
N GLY A 95 -5.18 7.87 -5.83
CA GLY A 95 -5.80 9.20 -5.74
C GLY A 95 -4.98 10.26 -4.98
N HIS A 96 -3.74 9.94 -4.58
CA HIS A 96 -2.86 10.88 -3.91
C HIS A 96 -1.49 10.97 -4.60
N GLU A 97 -0.90 12.16 -4.55
CA GLU A 97 0.49 12.35 -4.96
C GLU A 97 1.44 11.45 -4.13
N PRO A 98 2.44 10.83 -4.76
CA PRO A 98 3.46 10.06 -4.05
C PRO A 98 4.18 10.92 -3.02
N ARG A 99 4.33 10.40 -1.79
CA ARG A 99 5.05 11.07 -0.71
C ARG A 99 6.44 10.49 -0.56
N TYR A 100 7.45 11.30 -0.88
CA TYR A 100 8.86 10.97 -0.70
C TYR A 100 9.30 11.36 0.72
N LEU A 101 9.78 10.39 1.48
CA LEU A 101 10.07 10.53 2.90
C LEU A 101 11.48 10.04 3.19
N SER A 102 12.13 10.61 4.21
CA SER A 102 13.43 10.15 4.71
C SER A 102 13.47 10.14 6.24
N VAL A 103 14.35 9.32 6.81
CA VAL A 103 14.67 9.27 8.24
C VAL A 103 16.17 9.44 8.44
N GLU A 104 16.59 9.77 9.66
CA GLU A 104 17.99 10.08 9.94
C GLU A 104 18.87 8.83 9.93
N THR A 105 18.32 7.68 10.33
CA THR A 105 19.10 6.45 10.49
C THR A 105 18.50 5.26 9.73
N ARG A 106 19.38 4.35 9.29
CA ARG A 106 18.97 3.04 8.76
C ARG A 106 18.10 2.26 9.75
N GLN A 107 18.38 2.37 11.05
CA GLN A 107 17.62 1.67 12.08
C GLN A 107 16.17 2.15 12.18
N GLU A 108 15.91 3.44 11.97
CA GLU A 108 14.55 3.98 11.87
C GLU A 108 13.82 3.44 10.66
N LEU A 109 14.49 3.42 9.50
CA LEU A 109 13.89 2.90 8.27
C LEU A 109 13.52 1.42 8.43
N LEU A 110 14.42 0.61 9.00
CA LEU A 110 14.15 -0.80 9.29
C LEU A 110 12.99 -0.98 10.27
N ARG A 111 12.82 -0.11 11.27
CA ARG A 111 11.67 -0.15 12.18
C ARG A 111 10.36 0.17 11.46
N ILE A 112 10.36 1.13 10.55
CA ILE A 112 9.19 1.46 9.72
C ILE A 112 8.85 0.27 8.82
N GLU A 113 9.83 -0.28 8.11
CA GLU A 113 9.64 -1.43 7.21
C GLU A 113 9.09 -2.66 7.95
N ASN A 114 9.66 -3.00 9.12
CA ASN A 114 9.16 -4.11 9.93
C ASN A 114 7.72 -3.88 10.42
N SER A 115 7.42 -2.65 10.85
CA SER A 115 6.07 -2.28 11.31
C SER A 115 5.07 -2.28 10.15
N TRP A 116 5.51 -1.86 8.96
CA TRP A 116 4.72 -1.89 7.73
C TRP A 116 4.38 -3.33 7.33
N ASN A 117 5.38 -4.22 7.32
CA ASN A 117 5.19 -5.64 7.00
C ASN A 117 4.20 -6.30 7.96
N ALA A 118 4.32 -6.05 9.27
CA ALA A 118 3.37 -6.53 10.26
C ALA A 118 1.95 -5.98 10.03
N ALA A 119 1.83 -4.70 9.69
CA ALA A 119 0.56 -4.05 9.38
C ALA A 119 -0.08 -4.60 8.10
N ILE A 120 0.70 -4.86 7.04
CA ILE A 120 0.22 -5.50 5.80
C ILE A 120 -0.33 -6.90 6.09
N VAL A 121 0.43 -7.75 6.79
CA VAL A 121 -0.01 -9.11 7.14
C VAL A 121 -1.31 -9.07 7.93
N THR A 122 -1.38 -8.20 8.95
CA THR A 122 -2.59 -8.01 9.75
C THR A 122 -3.78 -7.51 8.91
N SER A 123 -3.54 -6.56 8.01
CA SER A 123 -4.56 -6.00 7.12
C SER A 123 -5.15 -7.05 6.20
N VAL A 124 -4.29 -7.87 5.61
CA VAL A 124 -4.69 -8.91 4.66
C VAL A 124 -5.47 -10.03 5.35
N ILE A 125 -5.02 -10.48 6.53
CA ILE A 125 -5.75 -11.48 7.34
C ILE A 125 -7.14 -10.96 7.71
N LYS A 126 -7.25 -9.71 8.16
CA LYS A 126 -8.54 -9.10 8.52
C LYS A 126 -9.47 -8.89 7.33
N LEU A 127 -8.92 -8.50 6.17
CA LEU A 127 -9.69 -8.22 4.97
C LEU A 127 -10.27 -9.50 4.36
N GLY A 128 -9.47 -10.57 4.31
CA GLY A 128 -9.86 -11.89 3.81
C GLY A 128 -10.07 -11.94 2.30
N ARG A 129 -10.93 -11.08 1.76
CA ARG A 129 -11.15 -10.89 0.32
C ARG A 129 -11.49 -9.45 -0.02
N LYS A 130 -11.22 -9.03 -1.25
CA LYS A 130 -11.64 -7.74 -1.78
C LYS A 130 -12.08 -7.87 -3.24
N THR A 131 -13.25 -7.31 -3.54
CA THR A 131 -13.79 -7.25 -4.91
C THR A 131 -13.69 -5.83 -5.43
N PHE A 132 -13.14 -5.70 -6.63
CA PHE A 132 -13.02 -4.46 -7.39
C PHE A 132 -14.03 -4.50 -8.54
N ALA A 133 -14.82 -3.44 -8.68
CA ALA A 133 -15.65 -3.28 -9.86
C ALA A 133 -14.73 -3.12 -11.08
N VAL A 134 -14.99 -3.89 -12.14
CA VAL A 134 -14.20 -3.83 -13.36
C VAL A 134 -15.08 -3.96 -14.60
N SER A 135 -14.53 -3.61 -15.76
CA SER A 135 -15.07 -3.97 -17.06
C SER A 135 -14.12 -4.92 -17.79
N HIS A 136 -14.66 -6.05 -18.25
CA HIS A 136 -13.95 -7.06 -19.04
C HIS A 136 -14.70 -7.26 -20.36
N HIS A 137 -14.01 -7.05 -21.48
CA HIS A 137 -14.60 -7.05 -22.83
C HIS A 137 -15.91 -6.23 -22.95
N GLY A 138 -15.99 -5.09 -22.24
CA GLY A 138 -17.15 -4.20 -22.25
C GLY A 138 -18.30 -4.60 -21.32
N LYS A 139 -18.19 -5.72 -20.61
CA LYS A 139 -19.17 -6.17 -19.61
C LYS A 139 -18.72 -5.78 -18.21
N SER A 140 -19.66 -5.29 -17.40
CA SER A 140 -19.41 -5.02 -15.98
C SER A 140 -19.26 -6.32 -15.21
N GLY A 141 -18.28 -6.35 -14.30
CA GLY A 141 -17.96 -7.49 -13.47
C GLY A 141 -17.24 -7.10 -12.19
N GLY A 142 -16.84 -8.12 -11.43
CA GLY A 142 -16.09 -8.00 -10.19
C GLY A 142 -14.81 -8.82 -10.23
N LEU A 143 -13.66 -8.15 -10.14
CA LEU A 143 -12.38 -8.81 -9.92
C LEU A 143 -12.20 -9.00 -8.41
N THR A 144 -12.25 -10.24 -7.95
CA THR A 144 -12.08 -10.60 -6.55
C THR A 144 -10.68 -11.14 -6.30
N LEU A 145 -9.99 -10.56 -5.31
CA LEU A 145 -8.79 -11.11 -4.72
C LEU A 145 -9.19 -11.69 -3.36
N ASP A 146 -9.22 -13.01 -3.28
CA ASP A 146 -9.56 -13.78 -2.09
C ASP A 146 -8.32 -14.49 -1.57
N TRP A 147 -7.95 -14.26 -0.32
CA TRP A 147 -6.67 -14.71 0.22
C TRP A 147 -6.52 -16.23 0.34
N GLN A 148 -7.63 -16.97 0.28
CA GLN A 148 -7.63 -18.43 0.33
C GLN A 148 -7.67 -19.04 -1.07
N THR A 149 -8.44 -18.44 -1.97
CA THR A 149 -8.78 -19.03 -3.28
C THR A 149 -8.12 -18.35 -4.48
N GLY A 150 -7.48 -17.20 -4.29
CA GLY A 150 -6.73 -16.48 -5.30
C GLY A 150 -7.52 -15.37 -5.99
N PHE A 151 -7.35 -15.26 -7.30
CA PHE A 151 -7.98 -14.29 -8.18
C PHE A 151 -9.20 -14.91 -8.84
N ALA A 152 -10.31 -14.20 -8.91
CA ALA A 152 -11.47 -14.59 -9.69
C ALA A 152 -12.10 -13.38 -10.37
N LEU A 153 -12.49 -13.53 -11.63
CA LEU A 153 -13.34 -12.54 -12.31
C LEU A 153 -14.75 -13.11 -12.43
N ALA A 154 -15.73 -12.36 -11.95
CA ALA A 154 -17.14 -12.67 -12.12
C ALA A 154 -17.82 -11.62 -13.01
N GLU A 155 -18.76 -12.04 -13.85
CA GLU A 155 -19.53 -11.17 -14.75
C GLU A 155 -21.04 -11.35 -14.58
N GLY A 156 -21.79 -10.31 -14.92
CA GLY A 156 -23.25 -10.35 -15.00
C GLY A 156 -23.97 -10.31 -13.66
N ALA A 157 -25.30 -10.31 -13.70
CA ALA A 157 -26.15 -10.21 -12.50
C ALA A 157 -25.98 -11.39 -11.54
N ASP A 158 -25.74 -12.59 -12.08
CA ASP A 158 -25.58 -13.82 -11.30
C ASP A 158 -24.13 -14.03 -10.79
N SER A 159 -23.22 -13.08 -11.07
CA SER A 159 -21.80 -13.18 -10.69
C SER A 159 -21.14 -14.49 -11.15
N ALA A 160 -21.42 -14.90 -12.39
CA ALA A 160 -20.85 -16.12 -12.96
C ALA A 160 -19.34 -15.97 -13.08
N ILE A 161 -18.58 -16.94 -12.55
CA ILE A 161 -17.11 -16.93 -12.62
C ILE A 161 -16.67 -17.16 -14.07
N VAL A 162 -15.97 -16.18 -14.63
CA VAL A 162 -15.39 -16.22 -15.97
C VAL A 162 -14.06 -16.97 -15.95
N TRP A 163 -13.22 -16.70 -14.95
CA TRP A 163 -11.96 -17.38 -14.72
C TRP A 163 -11.53 -17.28 -13.27
N GLN A 164 -10.68 -18.20 -12.83
CA GLN A 164 -10.11 -18.24 -11.50
C GLN A 164 -8.66 -18.75 -11.54
N TYR A 165 -7.77 -18.13 -10.76
CA TYR A 165 -6.36 -18.50 -10.66
C TYR A 165 -5.87 -18.40 -9.21
N LYS A 166 -4.97 -19.29 -8.79
CA LYS A 166 -4.31 -19.18 -7.48
C LYS A 166 -3.24 -18.09 -7.49
N PHE A 167 -2.87 -17.56 -6.32
CA PHE A 167 -1.74 -16.64 -6.19
C PHE A 167 -0.43 -17.21 -6.72
N SER A 168 -0.19 -18.51 -6.51
CA SER A 168 1.00 -19.21 -7.01
C SER A 168 1.11 -19.27 -8.53
N GLN A 169 0.03 -18.98 -9.26
CA GLN A 169 0.01 -18.94 -10.71
C GLN A 169 0.33 -17.55 -11.25
N LEU A 170 0.27 -16.49 -10.45
CA LEU A 170 0.64 -15.15 -10.90
C LEU A 170 2.16 -15.11 -11.19
N ARG A 171 2.53 -14.63 -12.37
CA ARG A 171 3.92 -14.43 -12.80
C ARG A 171 4.29 -12.97 -12.98
N GLY A 172 3.29 -12.13 -13.21
CA GLY A 172 3.48 -10.70 -13.31
C GLY A 172 2.15 -9.97 -13.29
N SER A 173 2.20 -8.71 -12.88
CA SER A 173 1.09 -7.77 -12.96
C SER A 173 1.63 -6.44 -13.44
N SER A 174 0.83 -5.71 -14.21
CA SER A 174 1.14 -4.34 -14.62
C SER A 174 -0.14 -3.53 -14.77
N ASP A 175 -0.01 -2.21 -14.65
CA ASP A 175 -1.10 -1.28 -14.89
C ASP A 175 -0.61 -0.07 -15.70
N ASP A 176 -1.56 0.70 -16.24
CA ASP A 176 -1.26 1.91 -17.02
C ASP A 176 -1.26 3.20 -16.17
N GLY A 177 -1.35 3.08 -14.84
CA GLY A 177 -1.47 4.19 -13.90
C GLY A 177 -2.81 4.93 -13.96
N LYS A 178 -3.79 4.44 -14.74
CA LYS A 178 -5.08 5.12 -14.95
C LYS A 178 -6.26 4.21 -14.68
N SER A 179 -6.46 3.19 -15.52
CA SER A 179 -7.64 2.34 -15.46
C SER A 179 -7.42 0.94 -16.01
N LYS A 180 -6.26 0.59 -16.58
CA LYS A 180 -6.02 -0.75 -17.13
C LYS A 180 -5.16 -1.55 -16.18
N LEU A 181 -5.62 -2.74 -15.83
CA LEU A 181 -4.87 -3.76 -15.12
C LEU A 181 -4.60 -4.95 -16.04
N LYS A 182 -3.37 -5.47 -16.03
CA LYS A 182 -2.97 -6.70 -16.70
C LYS A 182 -2.39 -7.67 -15.70
N LEU A 183 -2.83 -8.92 -15.76
CA LEU A 183 -2.37 -10.02 -14.92
C LEU A 183 -1.88 -11.16 -15.82
N HIS A 184 -0.68 -11.65 -15.54
CA HIS A 184 -0.07 -12.76 -16.26
C HIS A 184 -0.08 -14.00 -15.37
N PHE A 185 -0.87 -15.00 -15.76
CA PHE A 185 -1.00 -16.25 -15.03
C PHE A 185 -0.31 -17.38 -15.79
N GLN A 186 0.40 -18.24 -15.08
CA GLN A 186 0.93 -19.48 -15.62
C GLN A 186 -0.08 -20.60 -15.38
N ASP A 187 -0.51 -21.23 -16.47
CA ASP A 187 -1.28 -22.45 -16.39
C ASP A 187 -0.46 -23.59 -15.77
N HIS A 188 -1.10 -24.39 -14.92
CA HIS A 188 -0.39 -25.40 -14.13
C HIS A 188 0.05 -26.60 -14.99
N GLU A 189 -0.73 -26.96 -16.00
CA GLU A 189 -0.51 -28.15 -16.81
C GLU A 189 0.40 -27.83 -18.01
N THR A 190 0.04 -26.81 -18.78
CA THR A 190 0.69 -26.45 -20.04
C THR A 190 1.91 -25.55 -19.85
N ARG A 191 2.07 -24.94 -18.66
CA ARG A 191 3.06 -23.90 -18.36
C ARG A 191 2.94 -22.63 -19.22
N ALA A 192 1.90 -22.53 -20.05
CA ALA A 192 1.63 -21.36 -20.88
C ALA A 192 1.31 -20.14 -20.02
N ILE A 193 1.62 -18.95 -20.53
CA ILE A 193 1.30 -17.68 -19.87
C ILE A 193 0.02 -17.11 -20.50
N GLU A 194 -1.03 -17.02 -19.70
CA GLU A 194 -2.27 -16.34 -20.04
C GLU A 194 -2.26 -14.91 -19.52
N THR A 195 -2.66 -13.96 -20.37
CA THR A 195 -2.81 -12.55 -19.99
C THR A 195 -4.29 -12.24 -19.82
N LYS A 196 -4.68 -11.75 -18.64
CA LYS A 196 -6.03 -11.26 -18.35
C LYS A 196 -5.97 -9.74 -18.18
N GLU A 197 -6.78 -9.03 -18.94
CA GLU A 197 -6.86 -7.56 -18.89
C GLU A 197 -8.21 -7.14 -18.31
N SER A 198 -8.24 -6.08 -17.50
CA SER A 198 -9.47 -5.54 -16.94
C SER A 198 -9.39 -4.02 -16.83
N LEU A 199 -10.52 -3.34 -17.00
CA LEU A 199 -10.65 -1.91 -16.76
C LEU A 199 -11.18 -1.68 -15.34
N LEU A 200 -10.48 -0.89 -14.53
CA LEU A 200 -10.87 -0.46 -13.18
C LEU A 200 -11.73 0.81 -13.20
#